data_AF-A0A0N0V3M4-F1
#
_entry.id   AF-A0A0N0V3M4-F1
#
_cell.length_a   1.000
_cell.length_b   1.000
_cell.length_c   1.000
_cell.angle_alpha   90.00
_cell.angle_beta   90.00
_cell.angle_gamma   90.00
#
_symmetry.space_group_name_H-M   'P 1'
#
loop_
_entity.id
_entity.type
_entity.pdbx_description
1 polymer ?
#
loop_
_entity_poly.entity_id
_entity_poly.type
_entity_poly.pdbx_seq_one_letter_code
_entity_poly.pdbx_strand_id
1 'polypeptide(L)'
;MRIMSHVFAAALTLTALPAAAEKFVGYGAIEGWNVYVDTEKGTCMIEAKDDLDNVVQMGLTEERDVAYIGVFTKAKTKIKRGSKEEVAILIGPNLYWGEATGMRGNITKGYSGGYVLTNDPQVIEDIAKEYVMTVFPEKEYAFSVNLAGTYKAIELARQCNDDQLN
;
A
#
# COMPACT_ATOMS: atom_id res chain seq x y z
N MET A 1 -14.98 68.28 24.61
CA MET A 1 -15.11 67.00 23.87
C MET A 1 -13.94 66.11 24.28
N ARG A 2 -14.16 65.12 25.16
CA ARG A 2 -13.11 64.18 25.60
C ARG A 2 -13.20 62.93 24.73
N ILE A 3 -12.16 62.65 23.94
CA ILE A 3 -12.10 61.43 23.11
C ILE A 3 -11.40 60.35 23.94
N MET A 4 -12.20 59.37 24.36
CA MET A 4 -11.77 58.17 25.08
C MET A 4 -11.13 57.22 24.06
N SER A 5 -9.83 56.95 24.18
CA SER A 5 -9.15 55.94 23.35
C SER A 5 -9.36 54.56 23.96
N HIS A 6 -10.18 53.75 23.32
CA HIS A 6 -10.37 52.33 23.66
C HIS A 6 -9.22 51.52 23.06
N VAL A 7 -8.41 50.90 23.93
CA VAL A 7 -7.43 49.88 23.54
C VAL A 7 -8.19 48.58 23.26
N PHE A 8 -8.24 48.17 21.98
CA PHE A 8 -8.73 46.86 21.57
C PHE A 8 -7.63 45.82 21.80
N ALA A 9 -7.79 44.96 22.80
CA ALA A 9 -6.96 43.77 22.97
C ALA A 9 -7.48 42.65 22.04
N ALA A 10 -6.75 42.36 20.96
CA ALA A 10 -7.05 41.25 20.08
C ALA A 10 -6.54 39.94 20.70
N ALA A 11 -7.46 39.09 21.16
CA ALA A 11 -7.15 37.73 21.59
C ALA A 11 -6.86 36.85 20.35
N LEU A 12 -5.60 36.46 20.15
CA LEU A 12 -5.24 35.42 19.20
C LEU A 12 -5.74 34.06 19.75
N THR A 13 -6.87 33.59 19.25
CA THR A 13 -7.29 32.20 19.40
C THR A 13 -6.41 31.33 18.52
N LEU A 14 -5.44 30.63 19.12
CA LEU A 14 -4.64 29.61 18.45
C LEU A 14 -5.54 28.37 18.25
N THR A 15 -6.24 28.29 17.12
CA THR A 15 -7.00 27.09 16.77
C THR A 15 -6.00 26.01 16.35
N ALA A 16 -5.74 25.06 17.25
CA ALA A 16 -5.03 23.84 16.91
C ALA A 16 -5.89 23.08 15.87
N LEU A 17 -5.46 23.08 14.61
CA LEU A 17 -6.04 22.22 13.60
C LEU A 17 -5.76 20.78 14.02
N PRO A 18 -6.75 19.87 14.01
CA PRO A 18 -6.48 18.46 14.25
C PRO A 18 -5.51 17.99 13.16
N ALA A 19 -4.32 17.51 13.57
CA ALA A 19 -3.45 16.77 12.68
C ALA A 19 -4.22 15.51 12.27
N ALA A 20 -4.62 15.42 11.01
CA ALA A 20 -5.14 14.16 10.48
C ALA A 20 -4.01 13.14 10.61
N ALA A 21 -4.24 12.06 11.35
CA ALA A 21 -3.27 10.97 11.43
C ALA A 21 -3.06 10.42 10.02
N GLU A 22 -1.80 10.37 9.57
CA GLU A 22 -1.46 9.76 8.29
C GLU A 22 -1.74 8.25 8.38
N LYS A 23 -2.52 7.71 7.42
CA LYS A 23 -2.86 6.28 7.37
C LYS A 23 -1.62 5.40 7.24
N PHE A 24 -0.64 5.84 6.46
CA PHE A 24 0.61 5.11 6.23
C PHE A 24 1.79 5.97 6.65
N VAL A 25 2.50 5.54 7.69
CA VAL A 25 3.66 6.26 8.24
C VAL A 25 4.94 5.51 7.88
N GLY A 26 5.95 6.20 7.36
CA GLY A 26 7.21 5.56 6.96
C GLY A 26 7.97 4.96 8.14
N TYR A 27 8.38 3.70 8.01
CA TYR A 27 9.20 2.98 8.99
C TYR A 27 10.66 2.84 8.54
N GLY A 28 10.88 2.56 7.26
CA GLY A 28 12.23 2.40 6.70
C GLY A 28 12.22 2.08 5.21
N ALA A 29 13.41 1.85 4.64
CA ALA A 29 13.56 1.42 3.25
C ALA A 29 14.78 0.50 3.09
N ILE A 30 14.67 -0.51 2.23
CA ILE A 30 15.72 -1.49 1.95
C ILE A 30 15.60 -2.03 0.53
N GLU A 31 16.71 -2.08 -0.21
CA GLU A 31 16.80 -2.68 -1.55
C GLU A 31 15.71 -2.25 -2.54
N GLY A 32 15.33 -0.97 -2.52
CA GLY A 32 14.32 -0.41 -3.42
C GLY A 32 12.87 -0.54 -2.95
N TRP A 33 12.66 -1.11 -1.76
CA TRP A 33 11.35 -1.22 -1.10
C TRP A 33 11.28 -0.28 0.10
N ASN A 34 10.14 0.41 0.24
CA ASN A 34 9.78 1.15 1.45
C ASN A 34 8.96 0.26 2.37
N VAL A 35 9.05 0.50 3.68
CA VAL A 35 8.22 -0.14 4.71
C VAL A 35 7.40 0.94 5.39
N TYR A 36 6.10 0.72 5.50
CA TYR A 36 5.14 1.62 6.11
C TYR A 36 4.37 0.92 7.23
N VAL A 37 4.08 1.66 8.30
CA VAL A 37 3.08 1.30 9.31
C VAL A 37 1.70 1.71 8.80
N ASP A 38 0.77 0.77 8.67
CA ASP A 38 -0.66 1.02 8.51
C ASP A 38 -1.24 1.35 9.90
N THR A 39 -1.45 2.64 10.17
CA THR A 39 -1.91 3.14 11.47
C THR A 39 -3.38 2.79 11.76
N GLU A 40 -4.15 2.39 10.75
CA GLU A 40 -5.53 1.91 10.93
C GLU A 40 -5.56 0.44 11.37
N LYS A 41 -4.63 -0.37 10.86
CA LYS A 41 -4.57 -1.82 11.14
C LYS A 41 -3.55 -2.22 12.21
N GLY A 42 -2.63 -1.34 12.58
CA GLY A 42 -1.52 -1.67 13.47
C GLY A 42 -0.57 -2.72 12.89
N THR A 43 -0.48 -2.80 11.56
CA THR A 43 0.39 -3.75 10.83
C THR A 43 1.31 -2.99 9.90
N CYS A 44 2.35 -3.66 9.39
CA CYS A 44 3.30 -3.08 8.45
C CYS A 44 3.17 -3.71 7.06
N MET A 45 3.43 -2.89 6.04
CA MET A 45 3.43 -3.27 4.63
C MET A 45 4.71 -2.80 3.94
N ILE A 46 5.07 -3.47 2.85
CA ILE A 46 6.14 -3.05 1.95
C ILE A 46 5.54 -2.43 0.69
N GLU A 47 6.22 -1.45 0.12
CA GLU A 47 5.82 -0.80 -1.12
C GLU A 47 7.04 -0.57 -2.02
N ALA A 48 6.87 -0.86 -3.30
CA ALA A 48 7.79 -0.43 -4.33
C ALA A 48 7.03 0.33 -5.42
N LYS A 49 7.77 1.21 -6.09
CA LYS A 49 7.27 1.95 -7.25
C LYS A 49 8.26 1.82 -8.39
N ASP A 50 7.77 1.49 -9.58
CA ASP A 50 8.59 1.42 -10.78
C ASP A 50 8.73 2.79 -11.48
N ASP A 51 9.55 2.83 -12.53
CA ASP A 51 9.81 4.03 -13.32
C ASP A 51 8.58 4.55 -14.10
N LEU A 52 7.53 3.73 -14.21
CA LEU A 52 6.26 4.06 -14.86
C LEU A 52 5.18 4.52 -13.87
N ASP A 53 5.57 4.80 -12.62
CA ASP A 53 4.66 5.11 -11.51
C ASP A 53 3.63 3.99 -11.24
N ASN A 54 3.94 2.73 -11.55
CA ASN A 54 3.17 1.61 -11.01
C ASN A 54 3.63 1.35 -9.57
N VAL A 55 2.68 1.20 -8.67
CA VAL A 55 2.91 0.94 -7.25
C VAL A 55 2.50 -0.49 -6.95
N VAL A 56 3.37 -1.21 -6.26
CA VAL A 56 3.07 -2.52 -5.70
C VAL A 56 3.17 -2.44 -4.21
N GLN A 57 2.11 -2.84 -3.52
CA GLN A 57 2.04 -2.92 -2.07
C GLN A 57 1.88 -4.37 -1.67
N MET A 58 2.63 -4.82 -0.68
CA MET A 58 2.44 -6.15 -0.10
C MET A 58 2.41 -6.02 1.41
N GLY A 59 1.41 -6.62 2.03
CA GLY A 59 1.30 -6.63 3.48
C GLY A 59 0.78 -7.97 3.96
N LEU A 60 0.97 -8.21 5.24
CA LEU A 60 0.33 -9.31 5.93
C LEU A 60 -0.97 -8.79 6.57
N THR A 61 -1.97 -9.64 6.69
CA THR A 61 -3.15 -9.37 7.53
C THR A 61 -2.77 -9.30 9.01
N GLU A 62 -3.73 -8.90 9.84
CA GLU A 62 -3.59 -8.87 11.31
C GLU A 62 -3.16 -10.24 11.88
N GLU A 63 -3.63 -11.33 11.28
CA GLU A 63 -3.28 -12.72 11.61
C GLU A 63 -1.92 -13.16 11.05
N ARG A 64 -1.26 -12.28 10.28
CA ARG A 64 0.07 -12.43 9.69
C ARG A 64 0.22 -13.59 8.69
N ASP A 65 -0.88 -14.20 8.29
CA ASP A 65 -0.98 -15.42 7.50
C ASP A 65 -1.53 -15.20 6.09
N VAL A 66 -2.38 -14.19 5.91
CA VAL A 66 -2.94 -13.81 4.62
C VAL A 66 -2.12 -12.65 4.06
N ALA A 67 -1.52 -12.87 2.90
CA ALA A 67 -0.86 -11.82 2.15
C ALA A 67 -1.89 -11.12 1.26
N TYR A 68 -1.77 -9.80 1.15
CA TYR A 68 -2.38 -9.07 0.05
C TYR A 68 -1.29 -8.52 -0.87
N ILE A 69 -1.56 -8.57 -2.17
CA ILE A 69 -0.72 -7.96 -3.21
C ILE A 69 -1.56 -6.89 -3.88
N GLY A 70 -1.31 -5.64 -3.52
CA GLY A 70 -1.88 -4.47 -4.15
C GLY A 70 -1.08 -4.09 -5.37
N VAL A 71 -1.75 -3.90 -6.50
CA VAL A 71 -1.11 -3.31 -7.67
C VAL A 71 -1.92 -2.15 -8.20
N PHE A 72 -1.25 -1.01 -8.35
CA PHE A 72 -1.83 0.26 -8.72
C PHE A 72 -1.07 0.90 -9.85
N THR A 73 -1.79 1.49 -10.79
CA THR A 73 -1.23 2.25 -11.90
C THR A 73 -1.96 3.58 -12.08
N LYS A 74 -1.27 4.57 -12.63
CA LYS A 74 -1.90 5.81 -13.13
C LYS A 74 -2.45 5.65 -14.54
N ALA A 75 -2.17 4.54 -15.21
CA ALA A 75 -2.73 4.23 -16.52
C ALA A 75 -4.27 4.12 -16.44
N LYS A 76 -4.95 4.44 -17.55
CA LYS A 76 -6.40 4.25 -17.64
C LYS A 76 -6.70 2.76 -17.62
N THR A 77 -7.46 2.31 -16.62
CA THR A 77 -7.94 0.92 -16.54
C THR A 77 -9.48 0.90 -16.61
N LYS A 78 -10.04 -0.26 -16.98
CA LYS A 78 -11.49 -0.53 -16.88
C LYS A 78 -11.92 -1.02 -15.49
N ILE A 79 -11.00 -1.09 -14.52
CA ILE A 79 -11.27 -1.55 -13.16
C ILE A 79 -12.29 -0.60 -12.51
N LYS A 80 -13.42 -1.15 -12.07
CA LYS A 80 -14.50 -0.40 -11.42
C LYS A 80 -14.34 -0.48 -9.92
N ARG A 81 -14.64 0.63 -9.24
CA ARG A 81 -14.60 0.67 -7.77
C ARG A 81 -15.59 -0.34 -7.19
N GLY A 82 -15.10 -1.24 -6.33
CA GLY A 82 -15.92 -2.26 -5.69
C GLY A 82 -16.38 -3.39 -6.60
N SER A 83 -15.95 -3.45 -7.87
CA SER A 83 -16.07 -4.69 -8.63
C SER A 83 -14.97 -5.65 -8.20
N LYS A 84 -15.35 -6.92 -8.07
CA LYS A 84 -14.42 -8.03 -7.93
C LYS A 84 -14.21 -8.62 -9.31
N GLU A 85 -12.97 -8.78 -9.70
CA GLU A 85 -12.58 -9.44 -10.94
C GLU A 85 -11.56 -10.51 -10.59
N GLU A 86 -11.59 -11.65 -11.29
CA GLU A 86 -10.54 -12.65 -11.16
C GLU A 86 -9.23 -12.10 -11.74
N VAL A 87 -8.12 -12.40 -11.06
CA VAL A 87 -6.77 -12.08 -11.51
C VAL A 87 -5.89 -13.30 -11.32
N ALA A 88 -5.07 -13.57 -12.33
CA ALA A 88 -4.02 -14.55 -12.22
C ALA A 88 -2.66 -13.87 -11.99
N ILE A 89 -1.85 -14.45 -11.12
CA ILE A 89 -0.48 -14.03 -10.83
C ILE A 89 0.44 -15.22 -11.10
N LEU A 90 1.47 -15.00 -11.92
CA LEU A 90 2.55 -15.96 -12.15
C LEU A 90 3.79 -15.52 -11.38
N ILE A 91 4.30 -16.39 -10.51
CA ILE A 91 5.55 -16.19 -9.76
C ILE A 91 6.39 -17.45 -9.94
N GLY A 92 7.56 -17.32 -10.55
CA GLY A 92 8.34 -18.48 -10.98
C GLY A 92 7.49 -19.41 -11.89
N PRO A 93 7.38 -20.72 -11.56
CA PRO A 93 6.55 -21.67 -12.30
C PRO A 93 5.08 -21.72 -11.82
N ASN A 94 4.72 -20.99 -10.75
CA ASN A 94 3.45 -21.16 -10.05
C ASN A 94 2.43 -20.10 -10.47
N LEU A 95 1.21 -20.56 -10.78
CA LEU A 95 0.08 -19.70 -11.13
C LEU A 95 -0.92 -19.65 -9.98
N TYR A 96 -1.16 -18.45 -9.47
CA TYR A 96 -2.09 -18.16 -8.40
C TYR A 96 -3.29 -17.39 -8.92
N TRP A 97 -4.48 -17.72 -8.42
CA TRP A 97 -5.71 -17.00 -8.73
C TRP A 97 -6.20 -16.30 -7.48
N GLY A 98 -6.68 -15.07 -7.63
CA GLY A 98 -7.38 -14.40 -6.57
C GLY A 98 -8.33 -13.34 -7.09
N GLU A 99 -9.06 -12.73 -6.17
CA GLU A 99 -10.02 -11.68 -6.51
C GLU A 99 -9.35 -10.32 -6.35
N ALA A 100 -9.29 -9.55 -7.45
CA ALA A 100 -8.94 -8.14 -7.39
C ALA A 100 -10.18 -7.30 -7.08
N THR A 101 -10.16 -6.61 -5.95
CA THR A 101 -11.18 -5.57 -5.67
C THR A 101 -10.71 -4.24 -6.22
N GLY A 102 -11.45 -3.71 -7.20
CA GLY A 102 -11.11 -2.45 -7.84
C GLY A 102 -11.19 -1.26 -6.89
N MET A 103 -10.13 -0.45 -6.87
CA MET A 103 -10.09 0.82 -6.16
C MET A 103 -10.08 1.99 -7.13
N ARG A 104 -10.91 3.00 -6.84
CA ARG A 104 -10.78 4.34 -7.42
C ARG A 104 -10.65 5.36 -6.31
N GLY A 105 -9.52 6.06 -6.30
CA GLY A 105 -9.42 7.43 -5.77
C GLY A 105 -9.35 7.63 -4.26
N ASN A 106 -9.07 6.61 -3.43
CA ASN A 106 -8.99 6.80 -1.97
C ASN A 106 -7.61 6.51 -1.35
N ILE A 107 -6.87 5.50 -1.79
CA ILE A 107 -5.56 5.16 -1.19
C ILE A 107 -4.42 5.94 -1.84
N THR A 108 -4.52 6.19 -3.15
CA THR A 108 -3.59 7.02 -3.90
C THR A 108 -4.38 7.82 -4.94
N LYS A 109 -4.48 9.14 -4.75
CA LYS A 109 -5.25 10.01 -5.65
C LYS A 109 -4.69 9.89 -7.08
N GLY A 110 -5.55 9.53 -8.03
CA GLY A 110 -5.18 9.37 -9.44
C GLY A 110 -4.73 7.97 -9.86
N TYR A 111 -4.65 7.02 -8.93
CA TYR A 111 -4.38 5.62 -9.25
C TYR A 111 -5.66 4.81 -9.42
N SER A 112 -5.55 3.80 -10.26
CA SER A 112 -6.51 2.72 -10.42
C SER A 112 -5.78 1.38 -10.25
N GLY A 113 -6.43 0.42 -9.63
CA GLY A 113 -5.82 -0.87 -9.35
C GLY A 113 -6.70 -1.72 -8.46
N GLY A 114 -6.13 -2.77 -7.90
CA GLY A 114 -6.81 -3.63 -6.96
C GLY A 114 -5.82 -4.44 -6.14
N TYR A 115 -6.36 -5.19 -5.18
CA TYR A 115 -5.59 -6.12 -4.36
C TYR A 115 -5.97 -7.54 -4.70
N VAL A 116 -4.99 -8.40 -4.93
CA VAL A 116 -5.17 -9.85 -4.88
C VAL A 116 -4.96 -10.29 -3.44
N LEU A 117 -5.99 -10.90 -2.85
CA LEU A 117 -5.92 -11.51 -1.53
C LEU A 117 -5.58 -12.99 -1.68
N THR A 118 -4.62 -13.47 -0.91
CA THR A 118 -4.27 -14.89 -0.87
C THR A 118 -3.89 -15.32 0.53
N ASN A 119 -4.42 -16.47 0.95
CA ASN A 119 -4.04 -17.17 2.16
C ASN A 119 -3.09 -18.34 1.89
N ASP A 120 -2.58 -18.46 0.66
CA ASP A 120 -1.61 -19.49 0.30
C ASP A 120 -0.21 -19.07 0.79
N PRO A 121 0.37 -19.78 1.78
CA PRO A 121 1.69 -19.45 2.31
C PRO A 121 2.79 -19.57 1.24
N GLN A 122 2.57 -20.37 0.19
CA GLN A 122 3.50 -20.52 -0.91
C GLN A 122 3.69 -19.21 -1.69
N VAL A 123 2.67 -18.34 -1.73
CA VAL A 123 2.78 -17.04 -2.39
C VAL A 123 3.83 -16.16 -1.68
N ILE A 124 3.87 -16.17 -0.35
CA ILE A 124 4.86 -15.39 0.42
C ILE A 124 6.27 -15.92 0.14
N GLU A 125 6.42 -17.25 0.10
CA GLU A 125 7.70 -17.89 -0.18
C GLU A 125 8.20 -17.56 -1.59
N ASP A 126 7.33 -17.65 -2.59
CA ASP A 126 7.66 -17.35 -3.98
C ASP A 126 7.98 -15.86 -4.16
N ILE A 127 7.20 -14.95 -3.56
CA ILE A 127 7.47 -13.50 -3.57
C ILE A 127 8.84 -13.19 -2.98
N ALA A 128 9.23 -13.91 -1.94
CA ALA A 128 10.49 -13.67 -1.26
C ALA A 128 11.69 -14.24 -2.04
N LYS A 129 11.51 -15.30 -2.84
CA LYS A 129 12.60 -16.03 -3.51
C LYS A 129 12.75 -15.72 -4.99
N GLU A 130 11.65 -15.45 -5.67
CA GLU A 130 11.65 -15.15 -7.10
C GLU A 130 11.95 -13.67 -7.35
N TYR A 131 12.37 -13.36 -8.58
CA TYR A 131 12.78 -12.00 -8.96
C TYR A 131 11.74 -11.25 -9.78
N VAL A 132 10.76 -11.96 -10.33
CA VAL A 132 9.73 -11.37 -11.20
C VAL A 132 8.39 -12.01 -10.90
N MET A 133 7.37 -11.15 -10.76
CA MET A 133 5.97 -11.53 -10.72
C MET A 133 5.27 -10.97 -11.95
N THR A 134 4.46 -11.76 -12.64
CA THR A 134 3.63 -11.27 -13.77
C THR A 134 2.16 -11.33 -13.39
N VAL A 135 1.45 -10.22 -13.63
CA VAL A 135 0.04 -10.07 -13.28
C VAL A 135 -0.80 -10.04 -14.55
N PHE A 136 -1.86 -10.85 -14.59
CA PHE A 136 -2.78 -10.99 -15.72
C PHE A 136 -4.20 -10.54 -15.32
N PRO A 137 -4.53 -9.24 -15.42
CA PRO A 137 -5.92 -8.79 -15.33
C PRO A 137 -6.72 -9.28 -16.55
N GLU A 138 -7.82 -10.01 -16.32
CA GLU A 138 -8.61 -10.69 -17.36
C GLU A 138 -8.92 -9.81 -18.60
N LYS A 139 -8.07 -9.89 -19.64
CA LYS A 139 -8.31 -9.51 -21.06
C LYS A 139 -7.70 -8.21 -21.57
N GLU A 140 -6.99 -7.38 -20.79
CA GLU A 140 -6.57 -6.06 -21.30
C GLU A 140 -5.06 -5.86 -21.44
N TYR A 141 -4.24 -6.43 -20.55
CA TYR A 141 -2.77 -6.34 -20.59
C TYR A 141 -2.18 -7.29 -19.53
N ALA A 142 -0.90 -7.60 -19.64
CA ALA A 142 -0.12 -8.20 -18.56
C ALA A 142 1.03 -7.25 -18.24
N PHE A 143 1.46 -7.23 -16.98
CA PHE A 143 2.64 -6.45 -16.59
C PHE A 143 3.46 -7.22 -15.55
N SER A 144 4.75 -6.92 -15.54
CA SER A 144 5.71 -7.57 -14.65
C SER A 144 6.14 -6.62 -13.53
N VAL A 145 6.35 -7.20 -12.36
CA VAL A 145 6.83 -6.54 -11.14
C VAL A 145 8.19 -7.12 -10.82
N ASN A 146 9.16 -6.25 -10.53
CA ASN A 146 10.46 -6.66 -10.02
C ASN A 146 10.35 -6.99 -8.53
N LEU A 147 10.70 -8.21 -8.15
CA LEU A 147 10.72 -8.72 -6.78
C LEU A 147 12.13 -8.72 -6.16
N ALA A 148 13.13 -8.17 -6.84
CA ALA A 148 14.45 -8.00 -6.26
C ALA A 148 14.33 -7.20 -4.94
N GLY A 149 14.98 -7.70 -3.89
CA GLY A 149 14.98 -7.09 -2.57
C GLY A 149 13.76 -7.41 -1.70
N THR A 150 12.74 -8.08 -2.24
CA THR A 150 11.50 -8.35 -1.50
C THR A 150 11.73 -9.21 -0.25
N TYR A 151 12.66 -10.17 -0.28
CA TYR A 151 13.04 -10.94 0.92
C TYR A 151 13.43 -10.04 2.10
N LYS A 152 14.38 -9.11 1.89
CA LYS A 152 14.86 -8.22 2.95
C LYS A 152 13.81 -7.21 3.37
N ALA A 153 12.97 -6.78 2.44
CA ALA A 153 11.83 -5.91 2.72
C ALA A 153 10.81 -6.61 3.63
N ILE A 154 10.50 -7.89 3.37
CA ILE A 154 9.61 -8.71 4.21
C ILE A 154 10.20 -8.87 5.62
N GLU A 155 11.50 -9.13 5.76
CA GLU A 155 12.15 -9.22 7.07
C GLU A 155 12.07 -7.89 7.84
N LEU A 156 12.28 -6.76 7.17
CA LEU A 156 12.13 -5.45 7.78
C LEU A 156 10.67 -5.15 8.18
N ALA A 157 9.70 -5.57 7.36
CA ALA A 157 8.28 -5.44 7.70
C ALA A 157 7.87 -6.37 8.87
N ARG A 158 8.48 -7.54 9.02
CA ARG A 158 8.31 -8.41 10.19
C ARG A 158 8.83 -7.74 11.46
N GLN A 159 10.03 -7.15 11.41
CA GLN A 159 10.55 -6.36 12.52
C GLN A 159 9.63 -5.18 12.86
N CYS A 160 9.16 -4.46 11.84
CA CYS A 160 8.19 -3.37 12.03
C CYS A 160 6.92 -3.84 12.73
N ASN A 161 6.37 -4.97 12.30
CA ASN A 161 5.19 -5.60 12.92
C ASN A 161 5.44 -5.96 14.39
N ASP A 162 6.63 -6.45 14.73
CA ASP A 162 7.00 -6.75 16.12
C ASP A 162 7.13 -5.48 16.97
N ASP A 163 7.65 -4.40 16.40
CA ASP A 163 7.72 -3.10 17.07
C ASP A 163 6.33 -2.49 17.32
N GLN A 164 5.31 -2.85 16.52
CA GLN A 164 3.92 -2.38 16.74
C GLN A 164 3.16 -3.20 17.80
N LEU A 165 3.65 -4.38 18.18
CA LEU A 165 3.03 -5.24 19.20
C LEU A 165 3.54 -4.98 20.63
N ASN A 166 4.60 -4.17 20.77
CA ASN A 166 5.22 -3.82 22.06
C ASN A 166 4.78 -2.43 22.54
#